data_AF-A0A358FW67-F1
#
_entry.id   AF-A0A358FW67-F1
#
_cell.length_a   1.000
_cell.length_b   1.000
_cell.length_c   1.000
_cell.angle_alpha   90.00
_cell.angle_beta   90.00
_cell.angle_gamma   90.00
#
_symmetry.space_group_name_H-M   'P 1'
#
loop_
_entity.id
_entity.type
_entity.pdbx_description
1 polymer ?
#
loop_
_entity_poly.entity_id
_entity_poly.type
_entity_poly.pdbx_seq_one_letter_code
_entity_poly.pdbx_strand_id
1 'polypeptide(L)'
;MSRGPIHEVIERWHQHVRGNLPGGLDELLHEEVVFYSPVVFTPQRGKEITMLYLNAASQALPGDASDFSEAFSDDNSSGAN
;
A
#
# COMPACT_ATOMS: atom_id res chain seq x y z
N MET A 1 6.24 -21.91 9.54
CA MET A 1 6.80 -21.23 8.35
C MET A 1 6.98 -19.77 8.71
N SER A 2 8.22 -19.27 8.77
CA SER A 2 8.44 -17.85 9.07
C SER A 2 7.96 -17.02 7.88
N ARG A 3 6.91 -16.20 8.09
CA ARG A 3 6.48 -15.22 7.09
C ARG A 3 7.60 -14.17 6.99
N GLY A 4 8.23 -14.05 5.82
CA GLY A 4 9.34 -13.11 5.63
C GLY A 4 8.93 -11.64 5.82
N PRO A 5 9.90 -10.72 5.95
CA PRO A 5 9.65 -9.32 6.32
C PRO A 5 8.66 -8.60 5.40
N ILE A 6 8.58 -8.97 4.12
CA ILE A 6 7.60 -8.38 3.19
C ILE A 6 6.15 -8.68 3.59
N HIS A 7 5.86 -9.87 4.11
CA HIS A 7 4.51 -10.23 4.54
C HIS A 7 4.09 -9.44 5.78
N GLU A 8 5.03 -9.19 6.69
CA GLU A 8 4.80 -8.37 7.88
C GLU A 8 4.54 -6.90 7.49
N VAL A 9 5.29 -6.36 6.53
CA VAL A 9 5.09 -4.99 6.02
C VAL A 9 3.71 -4.83 5.39
N ILE A 10 3.28 -5.80 4.57
CA ILE A 10 1.94 -5.77 3.95
C ILE A 10 0.84 -5.85 5.02
N GLU A 11 1.02 -6.68 6.05
CA GLU A 11 0.07 -6.76 7.15
C GLU A 11 -0.03 -5.45 7.93
N ARG A 12 1.12 -4.82 8.25
CA ARG A 12 1.15 -3.50 8.89
C ARG A 12 0.53 -2.41 8.00
N TRP A 13 0.77 -2.44 6.69
CA TRP A 13 0.12 -1.53 5.73
C TRP A 13 -1.41 -1.66 5.79
N HIS A 14 -1.96 -2.87 5.78
CA HIS A 14 -3.40 -3.08 5.94
C HIS A 14 -3.93 -2.57 7.28
N GLN A 15 -3.17 -2.73 8.37
CA GLN A 15 -3.55 -2.13 9.65
C GLN A 15 -3.55 -0.60 9.58
N HIS A 16 -2.58 0.01 8.90
CA HIS A 16 -2.53 1.47 8.71
C HIS A 16 -3.76 1.98 7.95
N VAL A 17 -4.12 1.36 6.83
CA VAL A 17 -5.30 1.73 6.04
C VAL A 17 -6.59 1.64 6.86
N ARG A 18 -6.67 0.69 7.81
CA ARG A 18 -7.82 0.53 8.73
C ARG A 18 -7.78 1.47 9.94
N GLY A 19 -6.74 2.29 10.09
CA GLY A 19 -6.54 3.15 11.26
C GLY A 19 -6.07 2.42 12.52
N ASN A 20 -5.58 1.17 12.39
CA ASN A 20 -5.22 0.28 13.50
C ASN A 20 -3.70 0.13 13.71
N LEU A 21 -2.87 0.94 13.06
CA LEU A 21 -1.41 0.92 13.23
C LEU A 21 -0.95 2.11 14.08
N PRO A 22 -0.51 1.91 15.33
CA PRO A 22 0.20 2.93 16.11
C PRO A 22 1.43 3.41 15.34
N GLY A 23 1.67 4.73 15.28
CA GLY A 23 2.75 5.32 14.47
C GLY A 23 2.46 5.41 12.97
N GLY A 24 1.50 4.63 12.45
CA GLY A 24 1.00 4.73 11.08
C GLY A 24 2.11 4.62 10.02
N LEU A 25 2.13 5.55 9.06
CA LEU A 25 3.16 5.59 8.01
C LEU A 25 4.57 5.79 8.56
N ASP A 26 4.72 6.33 9.78
CA ASP A 26 6.04 6.59 10.36
C ASP A 26 6.81 5.28 10.60
N GLU A 27 6.10 4.21 10.98
CA GLU A 27 6.64 2.87 11.20
C GLU A 27 6.88 2.09 9.89
N LEU A 28 6.28 2.54 8.78
CA LEU A 28 6.29 1.83 7.51
C LEU A 28 7.31 2.39 6.52
N LEU A 29 7.54 3.71 6.56
CA LEU A 29 8.33 4.40 5.55
C LEU A 29 9.76 4.62 6.03
N HIS A 30 10.72 4.17 5.21
CA HIS A 30 12.13 4.49 5.38
C HIS A 30 12.39 5.97 5.09
N GLU A 31 13.38 6.57 5.76
CA GLU A 31 13.76 7.98 5.58
C GLU A 31 14.04 8.34 4.11
N GLU A 32 14.70 7.43 3.39
CA GLU A 32 15.09 7.57 1.98
C GLU A 32 14.07 6.99 0.98
N VAL A 33 12.81 6.79 1.38
CA VAL A 33 11.78 6.25 0.47
C VAL A 33 11.67 7.10 -0.81
N VAL A 34 11.49 6.42 -1.94
CA VAL A 34 11.18 7.05 -3.23
C VAL A 34 9.78 6.62 -3.64
N PHE A 35 8.87 7.58 -3.71
CA PHE A 35 7.47 7.37 -4.04
C PHE A 35 7.17 7.79 -5.48
N TYR A 36 6.50 6.90 -6.21
CA TYR A 36 6.06 7.11 -7.59
C TYR A 36 4.54 7.16 -7.61
N SER A 37 3.98 8.28 -8.08
CA SER A 37 2.53 8.45 -8.21
C SER A 37 2.10 8.79 -9.64
N PRO A 38 0.94 8.27 -10.09
CA PRO A 38 0.36 8.59 -11.39
C PRO A 38 -0.28 9.98 -11.44
N VAL A 39 -0.17 10.78 -10.39
CA VAL A 39 -0.68 12.16 -10.36
C VAL A 39 0.45 13.16 -10.57
N VAL A 40 1.58 12.95 -9.87
CA VAL A 40 2.71 13.88 -9.90
C VAL A 40 3.77 13.52 -10.95
N PHE A 41 3.74 12.29 -11.48
CA PHE A 41 4.61 11.79 -12.56
C PHE A 41 6.12 12.08 -12.38
N THR A 42 6.54 12.35 -11.15
CA THR A 42 7.90 12.71 -10.75
C THR A 42 8.24 11.93 -9.47
N PRO A 43 9.45 11.35 -9.34
CA PRO A 43 9.83 10.62 -8.14
C PRO A 43 9.91 11.56 -6.93
N GLN A 44 9.09 11.31 -5.92
CA GLN A 44 9.12 12.05 -4.66
C GLN A 44 10.07 11.35 -3.70
N ARG A 45 11.10 12.05 -3.21
CA ARG A 45 12.14 11.48 -2.35
C ARG A 45 11.97 11.97 -0.93
N GLY A 46 11.95 11.03 0.01
CA GLY A 46 11.89 11.31 1.44
C GLY A 46 10.58 10.91 2.09
N LYS A 47 10.68 10.54 3.37
CA LYS A 47 9.55 10.13 4.21
C LYS A 47 8.46 11.20 4.33
N GLU A 48 8.86 12.44 4.62
CA GLU A 48 7.92 13.55 4.87
C GLU A 48 6.98 13.82 3.68
N ILE A 49 7.54 14.00 2.48
CA ILE A 49 6.76 14.27 1.27
C ILE A 49 5.86 13.09 0.88
N THR A 50 6.33 11.87 1.14
CA THR A 50 5.58 10.65 0.89
C THR A 50 4.39 10.54 1.84
N MET A 51 4.60 10.80 3.14
CA MET A 51 3.53 10.85 4.14
C MET A 51 2.48 11.91 3.80
N LEU A 52 2.91 13.13 3.43
CA LEU A 52 2.00 14.20 3.03
C LEU A 52 1.10 13.75 1.87
N TYR A 53 1.69 13.16 0.84
CA TYR A 53 0.94 12.69 -0.31
C TYR A 53 -0.05 11.58 0.07
N LEU A 54 0.39 10.55 0.80
CA LEU A 54 -0.46 9.42 1.17
C LEU A 54 -1.63 9.83 2.06
N ASN A 55 -1.40 10.77 3.00
CA ASN A 55 -2.46 11.34 3.83
C ASN A 55 -3.47 12.18 3.02
N ALA A 56 -3.02 12.89 1.99
CA ALA A 56 -3.93 13.61 1.10
C ALA A 56 -4.74 12.63 0.22
N ALA A 57 -4.09 11.59 -0.30
CA ALA A 57 -4.72 10.57 -1.11
C ALA A 57 -5.78 9.76 -0.35
N SER A 58 -5.54 9.43 0.93
CA SER A 58 -6.51 8.71 1.77
C SER A 58 -7.79 9.51 2.04
N GLN A 59 -7.70 10.84 2.05
CA GLN A 59 -8.87 11.72 2.17
C GLN A 59 -9.61 11.89 0.84
N ALA A 60 -8.87 11.93 -0.27
CA ALA A 60 -9.43 12.09 -1.61
C ALA A 60 -10.10 10.81 -2.14
N LEU A 61 -9.61 9.65 -1.70
CA LEU A 61 -10.09 8.33 -2.10
C LEU A 61 -10.59 7.56 -0.86
N PRO A 62 -11.82 7.85 -0.39
CA PRO A 62 -12.45 7.00 0.62
C PRO A 62 -12.71 5.63 -0.02
N GLY A 63 -11.80 4.68 0.16
CA GLY A 63 -11.86 3.38 -0.51
C GLY A 63 -13.02 2.53 -0.01
N ASP A 64 -13.78 1.93 -0.92
CA ASP A 64 -14.56 0.73 -0.62
C ASP A 64 -13.57 -0.45 -0.61
N ALA A 65 -13.37 -1.06 0.56
CA ALA A 65 -12.41 -2.14 0.77
C ALA A 65 -12.74 -3.44 -0.01
N SER A 66 -13.90 -3.49 -0.67
CA SER A 66 -14.46 -4.65 -1.36
C SER A 66 -13.82 -4.94 -2.73
N ASP A 67 -13.31 -3.92 -3.42
CA ASP A 67 -12.91 -4.06 -4.84
C ASP A 67 -11.47 -4.53 -5.03
N PHE A 68 -10.63 -4.52 -3.99
CA PHE A 68 -9.22 -4.90 -4.13
C PHE A 68 -9.03 -6.43 -4.25
N SER A 69 -10.00 -7.24 -3.83
CA SER A 69 -9.94 -8.72 -3.93
C SER A 69 -10.30 -9.27 -5.30
N GLU A 70 -11.05 -8.55 -6.14
CA GLU A 70 -11.42 -9.04 -7.48
C GLU A 70 -10.27 -8.89 -8.50
N ALA A 71 -9.36 -7.93 -8.30
CA ALA A 71 -8.28 -7.62 -9.25
C ALA A 71 -7.16 -8.68 -9.34
N PHE A 72 -7.12 -9.66 -8.43
CA PHE A 72 -6.08 -10.69 -8.37
C PHE A 72 -6.62 -12.13 -8.53
N SER A 73 -7.84 -12.29 -9.07
CA SER A 73 -8.33 -13.63 -9.42
C SER A 73 -7.65 -14.09 -10.72
N ASP A 74 -6.52 -14.79 -10.59
CA ASP A 74 -5.92 -15.57 -11.67
C ASP A 74 -6.93 -16.62 -12.15
N ASP A 75 -7.49 -16.41 -13.35
CA ASP A 75 -8.29 -17.40 -14.08
C ASP A 75 -7.38 -18.55 -14.53
N ASN A 76 -7.19 -19.55 -13.68
CA ASN A 76 -6.60 -20.81 -14.08
C ASN A 76 -7.70 -21.73 -14.65
N SER A 77 -8.20 -21.41 -15.84
CA SER A 77 -9.02 -22.34 -16.60
C SER A 77 -8.08 -23.30 -17.36
N SER A 78 -7.89 -24.47 -16.77
CA SER A 78 -7.24 -25.63 -17.38
C SER A 78 -8.11 -26.17 -18.51
N GLY A 79 -7.75 -25.83 -19.75
CA GLY A 79 -8.30 -26.43 -20.97
C GLY A 79 -7.51 -27.65 -21.39
N ALA A 80 -7.98 -28.83 -21.00
CA ALA A 80 -7.63 -30.09 -21.64
C ALA A 80 -8.04 -30.05 -23.12
N ASN A 81 -7.13 -30.45 -24.02
CA ASN A 81 -7.38 -31.24 -25.23
C ASN A 81 -6.05 -31.68 -25.84
#